data_AF-A0A2W6NUM9-F1
#
_entry.id   AF-A0A2W6NUM9-F1
#
_cell.length_a   1.000
_cell.length_b   1.000
_cell.length_c   1.000
_cell.angle_alpha   90.00
_cell.angle_beta   90.00
_cell.angle_gamma   90.00
#
_symmetry.space_group_name_H-M   'P 1'
#
loop_
_entity.id
_entity.type
_entity.pdbx_description
1 polymer ?
#
loop_
_entity_poly.entity_id
_entity_poly.type
_entity_poly.pdbx_seq_one_letter_code
_entity_poly.pdbx_strand_id
1 'polypeptide(L)'
;GGMEFNWPQHHRPTTFMPVDFTLEAHEDGAQTVWVGETEPMHGLQVMTGFTLRPDRAALEIASRVYNGNATPRHFLWWANPAVKGGEGHQSVFPPDVTAVFDHGKRAVSAFPIATGTYYKV
;
A
#
# COMPACT_ATOMS: atom_id res chain seq x y z
N GLY A 1 -6.12 -8.73 8.69
CA GLY A 1 -6.34 -9.33 7.36
C GLY A 1 -7.35 -8.51 6.61
N GLY A 2 -7.34 -8.56 5.27
CA GLY A 2 -7.86 -7.49 4.40
C GLY A 2 -6.70 -6.79 3.69
N MET A 3 -6.94 -5.61 3.12
CA MET A 3 -5.89 -4.78 2.53
C MET A 3 -5.78 -3.48 3.32
N GLU A 4 -4.63 -3.23 3.94
CA GLU A 4 -4.36 -1.98 4.66
C GLU A 4 -3.68 -0.98 3.74
N PHE A 5 -4.19 0.24 3.69
CA PHE A 5 -3.56 1.36 2.99
C PHE A 5 -2.77 2.19 4.00
N ASN A 6 -1.46 2.01 3.99
CA ASN A 6 -0.56 2.58 4.97
C ASN A 6 -0.28 4.04 4.63
N TRP A 7 -0.44 4.91 5.62
CA TRP A 7 -0.25 6.35 5.51
C TRP A 7 -0.14 7.00 6.90
N PRO A 8 0.64 8.07 7.09
CA PRO A 8 1.81 8.45 6.29
C PRO A 8 3.01 7.56 6.66
N GLN A 9 2.79 6.54 7.49
CA GLN A 9 3.77 5.62 8.04
C GLN A 9 3.29 4.18 7.80
N HIS A 10 4.23 3.25 7.79
CA HIS A 10 3.95 1.82 7.80
C HIS A 10 4.31 1.25 9.19
N HIS A 11 3.38 0.66 9.96
CA HIS A 11 1.92 0.59 9.75
C HIS A 11 1.19 1.92 10.01
N ARG A 12 -0.05 2.12 9.52
CA ARG A 12 -0.77 3.39 9.72
C ARG A 12 -1.13 3.59 11.21
N PRO A 13 -0.90 4.75 11.83
CA PRO A 13 -1.29 5.00 13.22
C PRO A 13 -2.82 5.05 13.43
N THR A 14 -3.56 5.38 12.37
CA THR A 14 -5.01 5.61 12.38
C THR A 14 -5.82 4.39 11.96
N THR A 15 -5.26 3.17 11.98
CA THR A 15 -5.84 1.96 11.32
C THR A 15 -7.32 1.74 11.61
N PHE A 16 -7.75 2.00 12.84
CA PHE A 16 -9.12 1.78 13.30
C PHE A 16 -9.92 3.07 13.51
N MET A 17 -9.35 4.22 13.14
CA MET A 17 -10.06 5.50 13.19
C MET A 17 -11.04 5.61 12.01
N PRO A 18 -12.18 6.29 12.21
CA PRO A 18 -13.09 6.60 11.11
C PRO A 18 -12.38 7.48 10.07
N VAL A 19 -12.82 7.35 8.83
CA VAL A 19 -12.36 8.16 7.69
C VAL A 19 -13.58 8.76 7.00
N ASP A 20 -13.40 9.91 6.37
CA ASP A 20 -14.43 10.48 5.51
C ASP A 20 -14.49 9.69 4.21
N PHE A 21 -15.67 9.66 3.57
CA PHE A 21 -15.82 9.06 2.25
C PHE A 21 -16.78 9.81 1.35
N THR A 22 -16.62 9.63 0.05
CA THR A 22 -17.58 10.07 -0.96
C THR A 22 -17.68 9.05 -2.09
N LEU A 23 -18.80 9.05 -2.80
CA LEU A 23 -19.05 8.18 -3.95
C LEU A 23 -19.05 9.00 -5.23
N GLU A 24 -18.44 8.46 -6.28
CA GLU A 24 -18.35 9.05 -7.61
C GLU A 24 -18.84 8.03 -8.64
N ALA A 25 -19.89 8.38 -9.37
CA ALA A 25 -20.39 7.61 -10.49
C ALA A 25 -19.75 8.11 -11.79
N HIS A 26 -19.36 7.18 -12.66
CA HIS A 26 -18.74 7.47 -13.95
C HIS A 26 -19.73 7.19 -15.10
N GLU A 27 -19.58 7.90 -16.22
CA GLU A 27 -20.44 7.74 -17.41
C GLU A 27 -20.37 6.33 -18.02
N ASP A 28 -19.24 5.64 -17.87
CA ASP A 28 -19.02 4.26 -18.32
C ASP A 28 -19.65 3.20 -17.39
N GLY A 29 -20.35 3.62 -16.34
CA GLY A 29 -20.94 2.75 -15.34
C GLY A 29 -19.99 2.33 -14.21
N ALA A 30 -18.72 2.76 -14.23
CA ALA A 30 -17.82 2.56 -13.11
C ALA A 30 -18.28 3.33 -11.87
N GLN A 31 -17.87 2.85 -10.70
CA GLN A 31 -18.15 3.47 -9.41
C GLN A 31 -16.86 3.56 -8.61
N THR A 32 -16.58 4.75 -8.07
CA THR A 32 -15.46 4.97 -7.16
C THR A 32 -15.97 5.31 -5.77
N VAL A 33 -15.45 4.63 -4.75
CA VAL A 33 -15.51 5.15 -3.38
C VAL A 33 -14.16 5.78 -3.04
N TRP A 34 -14.20 7.07 -2.74
CA TRP A 34 -13.05 7.79 -2.17
C TRP A 34 -13.15 7.72 -0.66
N VAL A 35 -12.07 7.33 0.00
CA VAL A 35 -11.90 7.47 1.45
C VAL A 35 -10.74 8.40 1.72
N GLY A 36 -10.83 9.25 2.75
CA GLY A 36 -9.80 10.24 3.02
C GLY A 36 -9.59 10.52 4.50
N GLU A 37 -8.36 10.90 4.83
CA GLU A 37 -7.99 11.39 6.15
C GLU A 37 -6.91 12.48 6.03
N THR A 38 -6.93 13.42 6.99
CA THR A 38 -5.78 14.25 7.32
C THR A 38 -5.11 13.62 8.54
N GLU A 39 -3.89 13.14 8.36
CA GLU A 39 -3.20 12.40 9.42
C GLU A 39 -2.62 13.36 10.48
N PRO A 40 -2.62 12.97 11.77
CA PRO A 40 -2.27 13.88 12.87
C PRO A 40 -0.77 14.04 13.13
N MET A 41 0.10 13.21 12.56
CA MET A 41 1.56 13.26 12.82
C MET A 41 2.23 14.41 12.08
N HIS A 42 1.90 14.63 10.80
CA HIS A 42 2.52 15.64 9.94
C HIS A 42 1.52 16.60 9.28
N GLY A 43 0.21 16.43 9.53
CA GLY A 43 -0.83 17.24 8.92
C GLY A 43 -0.94 17.06 7.41
N LEU A 44 -0.51 15.92 6.89
CA LEU A 44 -0.67 15.55 5.48
C LEU A 44 -2.04 14.96 5.23
N GLN A 45 -2.56 15.12 4.02
CA GLN A 45 -3.84 14.54 3.64
C GLN A 45 -3.65 13.52 2.52
N VAL A 46 -4.37 12.39 2.63
CA VAL A 46 -4.51 11.43 1.54
C VAL A 46 -5.98 11.15 1.29
N MET A 47 -6.34 10.98 0.02
CA MET A 47 -7.55 10.28 -0.37
C MET A 47 -7.17 9.06 -1.19
N THR A 48 -7.75 7.90 -0.87
CA THR A 48 -7.61 6.67 -1.65
C THR A 48 -8.94 6.35 -2.32
N GLY A 49 -8.93 6.25 -3.64
CA GLY A 49 -10.08 5.92 -4.47
C GLY A 49 -10.06 4.46 -4.87
N PHE A 50 -11.18 3.78 -4.67
CA PHE A 50 -11.41 2.39 -5.05
C PHE A 50 -12.45 2.31 -6.14
N THR A 51 -12.03 1.94 -7.35
CA THR A 51 -12.89 1.94 -8.52
C THR A 51 -13.17 0.52 -8.99
N LEU A 52 -14.45 0.20 -9.11
CA LEU A 52 -14.93 -0.97 -9.83
C LEU A 52 -15.41 -0.53 -11.21
N ARG A 53 -14.94 -1.22 -12.25
CA ARG A 53 -15.37 -0.98 -13.64
C ARG A 53 -16.20 -2.17 -14.15
N PRO A 54 -17.23 -1.92 -14.97
CA PRO A 54 -17.93 -3.00 -15.65
C PRO A 54 -16.97 -3.91 -16.42
N ASP A 55 -17.31 -5.20 -16.46
CA ASP A 55 -16.58 -6.23 -17.22
C ASP A 55 -15.09 -6.38 -16.88
N ARG A 56 -14.66 -5.92 -15.70
CA ARG A 56 -13.27 -6.02 -15.24
C ARG A 56 -13.16 -6.74 -13.90
N ALA A 57 -12.41 -7.84 -13.88
CA ALA A 57 -12.07 -8.59 -12.66
C ALA A 57 -10.84 -7.99 -11.94
N ALA A 58 -10.85 -6.68 -11.68
CA ALA A 58 -9.78 -5.99 -10.97
C ALA A 58 -10.33 -4.81 -10.16
N LEU A 59 -9.72 -4.56 -9.01
CA LEU A 59 -9.93 -3.34 -8.22
C LEU A 59 -8.89 -2.31 -8.65
N GLU A 60 -9.35 -1.18 -9.19
CA GLU A 60 -8.47 -0.06 -9.51
C GLU A 60 -8.33 0.83 -8.27
N ILE A 61 -7.09 1.17 -7.93
CA ILE A 61 -6.75 1.96 -6.74
C ILE A 61 -6.02 3.22 -7.20
N ALA A 62 -6.49 4.38 -6.76
CA ALA A 62 -5.84 5.67 -6.96
C ALA A 62 -5.58 6.34 -5.62
N SER A 63 -4.54 7.18 -5.54
CA SER A 63 -4.30 8.01 -4.36
C SER A 63 -4.03 9.46 -4.74
N ARG A 64 -4.65 10.37 -4.00
CA ARG A 64 -4.42 11.82 -4.09
C ARG A 64 -3.79 12.27 -2.79
N VAL A 65 -2.57 12.79 -2.86
CA VAL A 65 -1.80 13.26 -1.71
C VAL A 65 -1.74 14.78 -1.73
N TYR A 66 -1.99 15.39 -0.57
CA TYR A 66 -1.91 16.83 -0.40
C TYR A 66 -1.04 17.18 0.81
N ASN A 67 -0.13 18.13 0.61
CA ASN A 67 0.66 18.73 1.67
C ASN A 67 0.24 20.19 1.85
N GLY A 68 -0.60 20.45 2.86
CA GLY A 68 -1.01 21.82 3.21
C GLY A 68 0.03 22.61 4.00
N ASN A 69 1.18 22.01 4.34
CA ASN A 69 2.22 22.68 5.12
C ASN A 69 3.04 23.63 4.24
N ALA A 70 3.58 24.69 4.85
CA ALA A 70 4.51 25.61 4.19
C ALA A 70 5.87 24.97 3.84
N THR A 71 6.15 23.76 4.34
CA THR A 71 7.40 23.04 4.10
C THR A 71 7.13 21.61 3.61
N PRO A 72 8.06 21.01 2.84
CA PRO A 72 7.97 19.60 2.48
C PRO A 72 7.91 18.69 3.71
N ARG A 73 7.15 17.59 3.61
CA ARG A 73 7.08 16.53 4.61
C ARG A 73 7.34 15.18 3.94
N HIS A 74 7.94 14.26 4.68
CA HIS A 74 8.13 12.89 4.23
C HIS A 74 6.89 12.04 4.53
N PHE A 75 6.63 11.06 3.68
CA PHE A 75 5.59 10.06 3.91
C PHE A 75 6.00 8.72 3.30
N LEU A 76 5.36 7.67 3.79
CA LEU A 76 5.31 6.34 3.19
C LEU A 76 3.88 6.07 2.75
N TRP A 77 3.73 5.38 1.63
CA TRP A 77 2.45 4.88 1.16
C TRP A 77 2.61 3.44 0.70
N TRP A 78 1.76 2.55 1.22
CA TRP A 78 1.77 1.13 0.86
C TRP A 78 0.35 0.57 0.77
N ALA A 79 0.04 -0.14 -0.30
CA ALA A 79 -1.05 -1.11 -0.31
C ALA A 79 -0.52 -2.43 0.27
N ASN A 80 -1.05 -2.84 1.42
CA ASN A 80 -0.60 -4.01 2.17
C ASN A 80 -1.69 -5.09 2.22
N PRO A 81 -1.85 -5.90 1.15
CA PRO A 81 -2.81 -7.00 1.13
C PRO A 81 -2.32 -8.17 1.97
N ALA A 82 -3.16 -8.62 2.90
CA ALA A 82 -2.95 -9.87 3.60
C ALA A 82 -3.57 -11.03 2.82
N VAL A 83 -2.77 -12.05 2.54
CA VAL A 83 -3.20 -13.31 1.93
C VAL A 83 -3.00 -14.46 2.92
N LYS A 84 -3.85 -15.48 2.84
CA LYS A 84 -3.68 -16.70 3.65
C LYS A 84 -2.51 -17.51 3.09
N GLY A 85 -1.47 -17.71 3.90
CA GLY A 85 -0.36 -18.62 3.59
C GLY A 85 -0.70 -20.10 3.84
N GLY A 86 0.22 -21.00 3.49
CA GLY A 86 0.12 -22.45 3.71
C GLY A 86 1.04 -23.24 2.78
N GLU A 87 1.02 -24.57 2.87
CA GLU A 87 1.91 -25.47 2.09
C GLU A 87 1.82 -25.28 0.56
N GLY A 88 0.67 -24.85 0.04
CA GLY A 88 0.47 -24.57 -1.39
C GLY A 88 0.65 -23.11 -1.80
N HIS A 89 0.97 -22.20 -0.87
CA HIS A 89 1.08 -20.79 -1.19
C HIS A 89 2.41 -20.50 -1.91
N GLN A 90 2.34 -19.78 -3.02
CA GLN A 90 3.50 -19.34 -3.77
C GLN A 90 3.46 -17.83 -3.97
N SER A 91 4.61 -17.18 -3.80
CA SER A 91 4.79 -15.78 -4.16
C SER A 91 5.59 -15.71 -5.46
N VAL A 92 4.98 -15.14 -6.49
CA VAL A 92 5.59 -14.97 -7.81
C VAL A 92 5.90 -13.48 -8.00
N PHE A 93 7.15 -13.17 -8.29
CA PHE A 93 7.61 -11.80 -8.56
C PHE A 93 8.01 -11.67 -10.03
N PRO A 94 8.02 -10.43 -10.57
CA PRO A 94 8.61 -10.16 -11.89
C PRO A 94 10.03 -10.75 -12.03
N PRO A 95 10.41 -11.22 -13.23
CA PRO A 95 11.66 -11.95 -13.44
C PRO A 95 12.93 -11.11 -13.23
N ASP A 96 12.79 -9.79 -13.20
CA ASP A 96 13.85 -8.81 -12.92
C ASP A 96 14.06 -8.54 -11.42
N VAL A 97 13.26 -9.14 -10.54
CA VAL A 97 13.49 -9.12 -9.09
C VAL A 97 14.54 -10.17 -8.73
N THR A 98 15.77 -9.72 -8.46
CA THR A 98 16.91 -10.62 -8.17
C THR A 98 17.39 -10.57 -6.73
N ALA A 99 16.80 -9.71 -5.88
CA ALA A 99 17.22 -9.54 -4.50
C ALA A 99 16.04 -9.16 -3.59
N VAL A 100 16.15 -9.54 -2.32
CA VAL A 100 15.24 -9.15 -1.24
C VAL A 100 16.03 -8.57 -0.07
N PHE A 101 15.45 -7.57 0.59
CA PHE A 101 16.03 -6.97 1.79
C PHE A 101 15.48 -7.65 3.04
N ASP A 102 16.30 -7.76 4.08
CA ASP A 102 15.75 -8.04 5.41
C ASP A 102 14.82 -6.89 5.87
N HIS A 103 13.92 -7.18 6.79
CA HIS A 103 12.91 -6.22 7.28
C HIS A 103 13.53 -4.92 7.82
N GLY A 104 14.68 -4.99 8.49
CA GLY A 104 15.44 -3.85 8.99
C GLY A 104 16.41 -3.23 7.98
N LYS A 105 16.43 -3.73 6.73
CA LYS A 105 17.33 -3.34 5.63
C LYS A 105 18.82 -3.44 5.97
N ARG A 106 19.21 -4.40 6.79
CA ARG A 106 20.62 -4.59 7.24
C ARG A 106 21.41 -5.54 6.34
N ALA A 107 20.71 -6.37 5.58
CA ALA A 107 21.23 -7.41 4.71
C ALA A 107 20.35 -7.54 3.47
N VAL A 108 20.98 -8.04 2.41
CA VAL A 108 20.35 -8.33 1.12
C VAL A 108 20.64 -9.78 0.80
N SER A 109 19.62 -10.50 0.34
CA SER A 109 19.74 -11.89 -0.12
C SER A 109 19.33 -12.01 -1.58
N ALA A 110 19.91 -12.97 -2.29
CA ALA A 110 19.46 -13.30 -3.64
C ALA A 110 18.01 -13.80 -3.63
N PHE A 111 17.28 -13.48 -4.69
CA PHE A 111 15.90 -13.92 -4.93
C PHE A 111 15.81 -14.53 -6.34
N PRO A 112 15.05 -15.61 -6.57
CA PRO A 112 14.14 -16.29 -5.64
C PRO A 112 14.80 -17.27 -4.66
N ILE A 113 16.06 -17.64 -4.90
CA ILE A 113 16.79 -18.57 -4.04
C ILE A 113 17.78 -17.79 -3.18
N ALA A 114 17.52 -17.77 -1.87
CA ALA A 114 18.40 -17.14 -0.89
C ALA A 114 19.74 -17.90 -0.84
N THR A 115 20.77 -17.30 -1.44
CA THR A 115 22.15 -17.78 -1.41
C THR A 115 23.05 -16.68 -0.84
N GLY A 116 24.19 -17.06 -0.26
CA GLY A 116 25.14 -16.13 0.38
C GLY A 116 24.95 -16.01 1.90
N THR A 117 25.59 -14.99 2.48
CA THR A 117 25.63 -14.79 3.94
C THR A 117 24.57 -13.78 4.38
N TYR A 118 23.58 -14.23 5.16
CA TYR A 118 22.39 -13.44 5.53
C TYR A 118 22.62 -12.48 6.72
N TYR A 119 23.73 -12.59 7.46
CA TYR A 119 24.22 -11.64 8.45
C TYR A 119 25.75 -11.82 8.62
N LYS A 120 26.53 -10.75 8.70
CA LYS A 120 27.89 -10.84 9.24
C LYS A 120 27.74 -11.00 10.76
N VAL A 121 28.17 -12.15 11.30
CA VAL A 121 28.29 -12.36 12.75
C VAL A 121 29.31 -11.40 13.32
#